data_AF-A0A6C1NKP2-F1
#
_entry.id   AF-A0A6C1NKP2-F1
#
_cell.length_a   1.000
_cell.length_b   1.000
_cell.length_c   1.000
_cell.angle_alpha   90.00
_cell.angle_beta   90.00
_cell.angle_gamma   90.00
#
_symmetry.space_group_name_H-M   'P 1'
#
loop_
_entity.id
_entity.type
_entity.pdbx_description
1 polymer ?
#
loop_
_entity_poly.entity_id
_entity_poly.type
_entity_poly.pdbx_seq_one_letter_code
_entity_poly.pdbx_strand_id
1 'polypeptide(L)'
;PDRDSGEGAGAASPAAGRRTAEQSLGRARDRIRAGQPREAIQLLMDAASREDSARERFLRRSEAASIMVREGMEGVALPLLEEMLEQVERHALEDWEAGETVAGPLSLLYHCLERSGADPSRQEQLYLRICRLDPMEGMRLKSGGDESGTAPESEPDAAGDES
;
A
#
# COMPACT_ATOMS: atom_id res chain seq x y z
N PRO A 1 2.77 -53.72 24.44
CA PRO A 1 2.48 -52.30 24.79
C PRO A 1 3.74 -51.70 25.42
N ASP A 2 4.36 -50.66 24.88
CA ASP A 2 3.75 -49.37 24.57
C ASP A 2 4.42 -48.71 23.36
N ARG A 3 3.60 -48.13 22.48
CA ARG A 3 4.02 -47.24 21.41
C ARG A 3 3.95 -45.82 21.96
N ASP A 4 5.10 -45.22 22.22
CA ASP A 4 5.18 -43.78 22.43
C ASP A 4 5.19 -43.11 21.06
N SER A 5 3.99 -42.76 20.61
CA SER A 5 3.75 -41.96 19.40
C SER A 5 4.00 -40.49 19.75
N GLY A 6 5.22 -40.03 19.55
CA GLY A 6 5.54 -38.61 19.42
C GLY A 6 5.14 -38.12 18.04
N GLU A 7 3.87 -37.74 17.86
CA GLU A 7 3.36 -37.10 16.65
C GLU A 7 3.98 -35.70 16.54
N GLY A 8 5.04 -35.59 15.73
CA GLY A 8 5.66 -34.32 15.39
C GLY A 8 4.67 -33.46 14.61
N ALA A 9 4.17 -32.41 15.25
CA ALA A 9 3.42 -31.35 14.58
C ALA A 9 4.24 -30.83 13.39
N GLY A 10 3.74 -31.11 12.18
CA GLY A 10 4.39 -30.74 10.93
C GLY A 10 4.48 -29.22 10.81
N ALA A 11 5.64 -28.66 11.13
CA ALA A 11 5.98 -27.30 10.76
C ALA A 11 5.92 -27.21 9.22
N ALA A 12 4.90 -26.54 8.69
CA ALA A 12 4.80 -26.28 7.27
C ALA A 12 6.10 -25.60 6.81
N SER A 13 6.76 -26.17 5.79
CA SER A 13 8.03 -25.64 5.32
C SER A 13 7.85 -24.19 4.82
N PRO A 14 8.78 -23.26 5.11
CA PRO A 14 8.70 -21.87 4.66
C PRO A 14 8.59 -21.73 3.12
N ALA A 15 9.09 -22.71 2.37
CA ALA A 15 8.95 -22.76 0.91
C ALA A 15 7.53 -23.12 0.43
N ALA A 16 6.73 -23.82 1.24
CA ALA A 16 5.33 -24.10 0.93
C ALA A 16 4.47 -22.84 1.11
N GLY A 17 4.65 -22.12 2.22
CA GLY A 17 3.97 -20.84 2.48
C GLY A 17 4.23 -19.79 1.41
N ARG A 18 5.49 -19.61 0.99
CA ARG A 18 5.82 -18.66 -0.09
C ARG A 18 5.11 -18.99 -1.42
N ARG A 19 5.03 -20.28 -1.78
CA ARG A 19 4.36 -20.71 -3.02
C ARG A 19 2.86 -20.50 -2.98
N THR A 20 2.21 -20.71 -1.84
CA THR A 20 0.77 -20.43 -1.71
C THR A 20 0.51 -18.93 -1.79
N ALA A 21 1.38 -18.14 -1.20
CA ALA A 21 1.30 -16.69 -1.20
C ALA A 21 1.50 -16.11 -2.62
N GLU A 22 2.49 -16.61 -3.37
CA GLU A 22 2.68 -16.27 -4.79
C GLU A 22 1.47 -16.65 -5.66
N GLN A 23 0.86 -17.81 -5.43
CA GLN A 23 -0.35 -18.24 -6.14
C GLN A 23 -1.55 -17.34 -5.84
N SER A 24 -1.73 -16.94 -4.58
CA SER A 24 -2.80 -16.03 -4.18
C SER A 24 -2.63 -14.67 -4.87
N LEU A 25 -1.41 -14.11 -4.87
CA LEU A 25 -1.12 -12.86 -5.57
C LEU A 25 -1.35 -12.97 -7.08
N GLY A 26 -0.91 -14.08 -7.69
CA GLY A 26 -1.14 -14.35 -9.11
C GLY A 26 -2.64 -14.33 -9.46
N ARG A 27 -3.46 -15.02 -8.68
CA ARG A 27 -4.92 -15.04 -8.86
C ARG A 27 -5.54 -13.67 -8.63
N ALA A 28 -5.13 -12.92 -7.62
CA ALA A 28 -5.61 -11.56 -7.39
C ALA A 28 -5.32 -10.66 -8.62
N ARG A 29 -4.11 -10.75 -9.19
CA ARG A 29 -3.76 -10.03 -10.43
C ARG A 29 -4.65 -10.42 -11.60
N ASP A 30 -4.97 -11.69 -11.76
CA ASP A 30 -5.87 -12.15 -12.81
C ASP A 30 -7.29 -11.57 -12.64
N ARG A 31 -7.78 -11.47 -11.40
CA ARG A 31 -9.07 -10.83 -11.10
C ARG A 31 -9.07 -9.33 -11.42
N ILE A 32 -7.98 -8.61 -11.11
CA ILE A 32 -7.86 -7.20 -11.53
C ILE A 32 -7.92 -7.07 -13.05
N ARG A 33 -7.19 -7.90 -13.80
CA ARG A 33 -7.23 -7.87 -15.27
C ARG A 33 -8.61 -8.22 -15.83
N ALA A 34 -9.38 -9.03 -15.11
CA ALA A 34 -10.76 -9.37 -15.46
C ALA A 34 -11.80 -8.32 -15.04
N GLY A 35 -11.39 -7.17 -14.48
CA GLY A 35 -12.31 -6.13 -13.99
C GLY A 35 -13.05 -6.52 -12.71
N GLN A 36 -12.46 -7.41 -11.91
CA GLN A 36 -13.03 -7.99 -10.67
C GLN A 36 -12.21 -7.59 -9.43
N PRO A 37 -12.13 -6.29 -9.08
CA PRO A 37 -11.29 -5.83 -7.98
C PRO A 37 -11.76 -6.28 -6.60
N ARG A 38 -13.08 -6.44 -6.40
CA ARG A 38 -13.64 -6.90 -5.13
C ARG A 38 -13.22 -8.35 -4.84
N GLU A 39 -13.25 -9.20 -5.86
CA GLU A 39 -12.81 -10.59 -5.78
C GLU A 39 -11.30 -10.68 -5.53
N ALA A 40 -10.50 -9.80 -6.14
CA ALA A 40 -9.06 -9.72 -5.89
C ALA A 40 -8.76 -9.38 -4.42
N ILE A 41 -9.46 -8.38 -3.88
CA ILE A 41 -9.34 -7.96 -2.47
C ILE A 41 -9.75 -9.10 -1.54
N GLN A 42 -10.89 -9.74 -1.80
CA GLN A 42 -11.37 -10.85 -0.97
C GLN A 42 -10.33 -11.97 -0.89
N LEU A 43 -9.74 -12.33 -2.04
CA LEU A 43 -8.73 -13.38 -2.10
C LEU A 43 -7.48 -13.03 -1.26
N LEU A 44 -7.03 -11.77 -1.30
CA LEU A 44 -5.87 -11.31 -0.53
C LEU A 44 -6.16 -11.24 0.97
N MET A 45 -7.34 -10.77 1.36
CA MET A 45 -7.74 -10.72 2.76
C MET A 45 -7.93 -12.13 3.35
N ASP A 46 -8.50 -13.07 2.57
CA ASP A 46 -8.59 -14.48 2.95
C ASP A 46 -7.21 -15.12 3.09
N ALA A 47 -6.29 -14.80 2.17
CA ALA A 47 -4.90 -15.26 2.27
C ALA A 47 -4.24 -14.70 3.54
N ALA A 48 -4.38 -13.40 3.83
CA ALA A 48 -3.88 -12.79 5.05
C ALA A 48 -4.40 -13.49 6.31
N SER A 49 -5.68 -13.89 6.34
CA SER A 49 -6.25 -14.58 7.51
C SER A 49 -5.62 -15.97 7.78
N ARG A 50 -4.98 -16.56 6.77
CA ARG A 50 -4.41 -17.92 6.79
C ARG A 50 -2.89 -17.93 6.91
N GLU A 51 -2.23 -16.78 6.82
CA GLU A 51 -0.78 -16.68 6.94
C GLU A 51 -0.34 -16.83 8.41
N ASP A 52 0.61 -17.73 8.67
CA ASP A 52 1.17 -17.94 10.01
C ASP A 52 2.12 -16.79 10.42
N SER A 53 2.74 -16.13 9.44
CA SER A 53 3.70 -15.05 9.67
C SER A 53 3.00 -13.69 9.76
N ALA A 54 3.26 -12.93 10.82
CA ALA A 54 2.79 -11.54 10.94
C ALA A 54 3.28 -10.66 9.78
N ARG A 55 4.49 -10.93 9.27
CA ARG A 55 5.06 -10.24 8.11
C ARG A 55 4.26 -10.53 6.83
N GLU A 56 3.99 -11.79 6.54
CA GLU A 56 3.21 -12.16 5.34
C GLU A 56 1.78 -11.61 5.44
N ARG A 57 1.16 -11.66 6.61
CA ARG A 57 -0.14 -11.00 6.86
C ARG A 57 -0.12 -9.53 6.50
N PHE A 58 0.91 -8.81 6.94
CA PHE A 58 1.09 -7.40 6.63
C PHE A 58 1.20 -7.17 5.12
N LEU A 59 2.04 -7.95 4.42
CA LEU A 59 2.21 -7.85 2.97
C LEU A 59 0.88 -8.09 2.21
N ARG A 60 0.11 -9.12 2.57
CA ARG A 60 -1.20 -9.40 1.94
C ARG A 60 -2.20 -8.27 2.15
N ARG A 61 -2.23 -7.69 3.36
CA ARG A 61 -3.07 -6.52 3.67
C ARG A 61 -2.63 -5.29 2.88
N SER A 62 -1.33 -5.05 2.73
CA SER A 62 -0.78 -3.98 1.88
C SER A 62 -1.21 -4.12 0.42
N GLU A 63 -1.15 -5.34 -0.13
CA GLU A 63 -1.60 -5.64 -1.49
C GLU A 63 -3.10 -5.34 -1.66
N ALA A 64 -3.93 -5.77 -0.70
CA ALA A 64 -5.37 -5.52 -0.72
C ALA A 64 -5.69 -4.02 -0.62
N ALA A 65 -5.03 -3.30 0.30
CA ALA A 65 -5.20 -1.87 0.48
C ALA A 65 -4.82 -1.08 -0.78
N SER A 66 -3.74 -1.48 -1.46
CA SER A 66 -3.32 -0.86 -2.72
C SER A 66 -4.41 -0.94 -3.79
N ILE A 67 -5.10 -2.09 -3.90
CA ILE A 67 -6.24 -2.23 -4.82
C ILE A 67 -7.39 -1.33 -4.37
N MET A 68 -7.73 -1.31 -3.08
CA MET A 68 -8.82 -0.47 -2.58
C MET A 68 -8.63 1.01 -2.93
N VAL A 69 -7.44 1.57 -2.69
CA VAL A 69 -7.14 2.98 -3.00
C VAL A 69 -7.20 3.25 -4.50
N ARG A 70 -6.62 2.36 -5.33
CA ARG A 70 -6.63 2.51 -6.80
C ARG A 70 -8.04 2.52 -7.40
N GLU A 71 -8.95 1.79 -6.79
CA GLU A 71 -10.34 1.66 -7.23
C GLU A 71 -11.29 2.71 -6.60
N GLY A 72 -10.74 3.69 -5.86
CA GLY A 72 -11.55 4.74 -5.23
C GLY A 72 -12.40 4.24 -4.04
N MET A 73 -11.92 3.22 -3.33
CA MET A 73 -12.55 2.67 -2.14
C MET A 73 -11.87 3.16 -0.86
N GLU A 74 -11.49 4.45 -0.81
CA GLU A 74 -10.74 5.03 0.31
C GLU A 74 -11.47 4.92 1.64
N GLY A 75 -12.80 5.02 1.66
CA GLY A 75 -13.59 4.87 2.89
C GLY A 75 -13.46 3.49 3.55
N VAL A 76 -13.09 2.46 2.77
CA VAL A 76 -12.79 1.11 3.29
C VAL A 76 -11.28 0.94 3.52
N ALA A 77 -10.44 1.52 2.67
CA ALA A 77 -8.99 1.43 2.80
C ALA A 77 -8.46 2.15 4.04
N LEU A 78 -9.02 3.32 4.38
CA LEU A 78 -8.55 4.19 5.45
C LEU A 78 -8.44 3.46 6.81
N PRO A 79 -9.50 2.86 7.37
CA PRO A 79 -9.39 2.19 8.67
C PRO A 79 -8.41 0.99 8.65
N LEU A 80 -8.30 0.29 7.52
CA LEU A 80 -7.33 -0.81 7.36
C LEU A 80 -5.89 -0.28 7.41
N LEU A 81 -5.63 0.83 6.73
CA LEU A 81 -4.32 1.48 6.66
C LEU A 81 -3.93 2.15 7.99
N GLU A 82 -4.89 2.68 8.75
CA GLU A 82 -4.66 3.19 10.10
C GLU A 82 -4.23 2.07 11.05
N GLU A 83 -4.91 0.92 11.04
CA GLU A 83 -4.50 -0.25 11.83
C GLU A 83 -3.10 -0.74 11.45
N MET A 84 -2.76 -0.68 10.15
CA MET A 84 -1.43 -1.04 9.68
C MET A 84 -0.35 -0.05 10.15
N LEU A 85 -0.64 1.25 10.18
CA LEU A 85 0.27 2.25 10.75
C LEU A 85 0.51 1.98 12.24
N GLU A 86 -0.53 1.66 13.00
CA GLU A 86 -0.37 1.26 14.40
C GLU A 86 0.49 0.01 14.55
N GLN A 87 0.36 -0.96 13.63
CA GLN A 87 1.21 -2.16 13.61
C GLN A 87 2.67 -1.80 13.33
N VAL A 88 2.93 -0.91 12.38
CA VAL A 88 4.28 -0.41 12.06
C VAL A 88 4.94 0.18 13.30
N GLU A 89 4.21 1.01 14.05
CA GLU A 89 4.70 1.66 15.26
C GLU A 89 4.89 0.67 16.41
N ARG A 90 3.89 -0.17 16.67
CA ARG A 90 3.91 -1.16 17.77
C ARG A 90 5.09 -2.13 17.66
N HIS A 91 5.49 -2.47 16.44
CA HIS A 91 6.56 -3.44 16.18
C HIS A 91 7.85 -2.80 15.67
N ALA A 92 7.93 -1.47 15.64
CA ALA A 92 9.06 -0.71 15.12
C ALA A 92 9.55 -1.25 13.76
N LEU A 93 8.63 -1.51 12.83
CA LEU A 93 8.96 -2.17 11.55
C LEU A 93 9.99 -1.38 10.74
N GLU A 94 10.03 -0.06 10.92
CA GLU A 94 10.98 0.84 10.29
C GLU A 94 12.45 0.54 10.64
N ASP A 95 12.70 -0.13 11.76
CA ASP A 95 14.07 -0.44 12.22
C ASP A 95 14.63 -1.72 11.58
N TRP A 96 13.78 -2.62 11.06
CA TRP A 96 14.20 -3.97 10.66
C TRP A 96 13.57 -4.53 9.38
N GLU A 97 12.48 -3.96 8.86
CA GLU A 97 11.98 -4.27 7.53
C GLU A 97 12.64 -3.39 6.46
N ALA A 98 12.51 -3.81 5.19
CA ALA A 98 12.91 -2.97 4.08
C ALA A 98 12.05 -1.69 4.02
N GLY A 99 12.68 -0.53 3.79
CA GLY A 99 12.00 0.76 3.74
C GLY A 99 10.79 0.77 2.80
N GLU A 100 10.93 0.20 1.59
CA GLU A 100 9.85 0.05 0.60
C GLU A 100 8.63 -0.74 1.13
N THR A 101 8.86 -1.73 2.01
CA THR A 101 7.79 -2.57 2.59
C THR A 101 6.90 -1.76 3.54
N VAL A 102 7.50 -0.82 4.27
CA VAL A 102 6.78 0.06 5.20
C VAL A 102 6.26 1.31 4.48
N ALA A 103 7.05 1.90 3.57
CA ALA A 103 6.69 3.11 2.85
C ALA A 103 5.44 2.94 1.96
N GLY A 104 5.25 1.76 1.35
CA GLY A 104 4.09 1.47 0.51
C GLY A 104 2.74 1.75 1.18
N PRO A 105 2.37 1.06 2.28
CA PRO A 105 1.10 1.32 2.97
C PRO A 105 1.01 2.73 3.57
N LEU A 106 2.11 3.33 4.02
CA LEU A 106 2.10 4.73 4.47
C LEU A 106 1.76 5.70 3.32
N SER A 107 2.25 5.43 2.11
CA SER A 107 1.93 6.21 0.91
C SER A 107 0.46 6.07 0.50
N LEU A 108 -0.13 4.88 0.67
CA LEU A 108 -1.57 4.68 0.47
C LEU A 108 -2.40 5.48 1.48
N LEU A 109 -1.98 5.49 2.75
CA LEU A 109 -2.65 6.29 3.79
C LEU A 109 -2.54 7.79 3.49
N TYR A 110 -1.39 8.26 3.02
CA TYR A 110 -1.18 9.64 2.58
C TYR A 110 -2.23 10.04 1.54
N HIS A 111 -2.43 9.24 0.50
CA HIS A 111 -3.44 9.52 -0.52
C HIS A 111 -4.87 9.49 0.02
N CYS A 112 -5.21 8.57 0.93
CA CYS A 112 -6.53 8.58 1.56
C CYS A 112 -6.78 9.88 2.34
N LEU A 113 -5.79 10.34 3.11
CA LEU A 113 -5.89 11.59 3.88
C LEU A 113 -6.03 12.80 2.94
N GLU A 114 -5.20 12.88 1.91
CA GLU A 114 -5.23 13.94 0.89
C GLU A 114 -6.61 14.05 0.22
N ARG A 115 -7.16 12.93 -0.26
CA ARG A 115 -8.46 12.92 -0.96
C ARG A 115 -9.64 13.22 -0.04
N SER A 116 -9.54 12.89 1.24
CA SER A 116 -10.58 13.19 2.23
C SER A 116 -10.54 14.64 2.73
N GLY A 117 -9.50 15.41 2.39
CA GLY A 117 -9.28 16.75 2.94
C GLY A 117 -9.02 16.73 4.46
N ALA A 118 -8.41 15.66 4.96
CA ALA A 118 -8.07 15.49 6.37
C ALA A 118 -6.95 16.46 6.82
N ASP A 119 -6.57 16.38 8.10
CA ASP A 119 -5.56 17.25 8.73
C ASP A 119 -4.25 17.33 7.90
N PRO A 120 -3.93 18.51 7.33
CA PRO A 120 -2.70 18.72 6.55
C PRO A 120 -1.43 18.43 7.36
N SER A 121 -1.46 18.65 8.68
CA SER A 121 -0.31 18.42 9.57
C SER A 121 0.00 16.93 9.68
N ARG A 122 -1.03 16.08 9.71
CA ARG A 122 -0.89 14.62 9.72
C ARG A 122 -0.34 14.13 8.38
N GLN A 123 -0.84 14.69 7.29
CA GLN A 123 -0.37 14.37 5.93
C GLN A 123 1.12 14.73 5.74
N GLU A 124 1.55 15.90 6.22
CA GLU A 124 2.96 16.33 6.17
C GLU A 124 3.87 15.41 6.98
N GLN A 125 3.49 15.05 8.21
CA GLN A 125 4.26 14.13 9.04
C GLN A 125 4.46 12.76 8.36
N LEU A 126 3.40 12.26 7.72
CA LEU A 126 3.44 10.99 7.00
C LEU A 126 4.36 11.07 5.78
N TYR A 127 4.31 12.17 5.03
CA TYR A 127 5.24 12.42 3.92
C TYR A 127 6.71 12.43 4.36
N LEU A 128 7.04 13.17 5.43
CA LEU A 128 8.41 13.20 5.97
C LEU A 128 8.88 11.83 6.47
N ARG A 129 7.97 11.01 6.98
CA ARG A 129 8.24 9.63 7.36
C ARG A 129 8.55 8.77 6.13
N ILE A 130 7.73 8.85 5.09
CA ILE A 130 7.95 8.14 3.82
C ILE A 130 9.29 8.52 3.20
N CYS A 131 9.63 9.81 3.11
CA CYS A 131 10.92 10.26 2.56
C CYS A 131 12.14 9.69 3.28
N ARG A 132 12.03 9.40 4.60
CA ARG A 132 13.11 8.78 5.37
C ARG A 132 13.22 7.27 5.11
N LEU A 133 12.09 6.59 4.87
CA LEU A 133 12.03 5.17 4.58
C LEU A 133 12.41 4.84 3.14
N ASP A 134 11.82 5.60 2.21
CA ASP A 134 11.97 5.44 0.77
C ASP A 134 11.82 6.81 0.08
N PRO A 135 12.94 7.48 -0.25
CA PRO A 135 12.89 8.77 -0.93
C PRO A 135 12.35 8.67 -2.36
N MET A 136 12.39 7.49 -3.01
CA MET A 136 11.83 7.31 -4.34
C MET A 136 10.31 7.38 -4.30
N GLU A 137 9.69 6.73 -3.31
CA GLU A 137 8.24 6.84 -3.09
C GLU A 137 7.84 8.27 -2.72
N GLY A 138 8.61 8.95 -1.86
CA GLY A 138 8.37 10.36 -1.54
C GLY A 138 8.33 11.27 -2.78
N MET A 139 9.28 11.10 -3.71
CA MET A 139 9.28 11.85 -4.97
C MET A 139 8.04 11.57 -5.83
N ARG A 140 7.56 10.32 -5.89
CA ARG A 140 6.34 9.97 -6.64
C ARG A 140 5.10 10.67 -6.10
N LEU A 141 4.98 10.81 -4.78
CA LEU A 141 3.85 11.52 -4.15
C LEU A 141 3.80 12.98 -4.59
N LYS A 142 4.96 13.65 -4.67
CA LYS A 142 5.05 15.05 -5.08
C LYS A 142 4.78 15.24 -6.59
N SER A 143 5.30 14.34 -7.43
CA SER A 143 5.07 14.41 -8.88
C SER A 143 3.59 14.25 -9.28
N GLY A 144 2.76 13.62 -8.45
CA GLY A 144 1.32 13.52 -8.67
C GLY A 144 0.53 14.81 -8.41
N GLY A 145 1.13 15.81 -7.76
CA GLY A 145 0.50 17.09 -7.41
C GLY A 145 1.00 18.31 -8.19
N ASP A 146 2.05 18.16 -9.01
CA ASP A 146 2.71 19.30 -9.69
C ASP A 146 2.28 19.48 -11.18
N GLU A 147 1.45 18.61 -11.76
CA GLU A 147 0.96 18.75 -13.16
C GLU A 147 -0.22 19.72 -13.35
N SER A 148 -0.48 20.62 -12.39
CA SER A 148 -1.51 21.67 -12.53
C SER A 148 -1.03 23.04 -12.06
N GLY A 149 0.15 23.48 -12.51
CA GLY A 149 0.70 24.79 -12.16
C GLY A 149 1.59 25.40 -13.25
N THR A 150 1.00 26.33 -14.01
CA THR A 150 1.67 27.37 -14.82
C THR A 150 2.29 26.93 -16.16
N ALA A 151 1.46 26.98 -17.21
CA ALA A 151 1.96 27.38 -18.53
C ALA A 151 2.32 28.88 -18.45
N PRO A 152 3.48 29.34 -18.96
CA PRO A 152 3.73 30.77 -19.10
C PRO A 152 2.75 31.34 -20.12
N GLU A 153 1.92 32.30 -19.69
CA GLU A 153 1.14 33.15 -20.59
C GLU A 153 2.08 33.73 -21.63
N SER A 154 1.94 33.26 -22.86
CA SER A 154 2.58 33.86 -24.02
C SER A 154 1.76 35.08 -24.36
N GLU A 155 2.18 36.27 -23.94
CA GLU A 155 1.68 37.54 -24.51
C GLU A 155 2.12 37.62 -25.98
N PRO A 156 1.19 37.67 -26.95
CA PRO A 156 1.53 38.14 -28.28
C PRO A 156 1.29 39.65 -28.36
N ASP A 157 2.42 40.36 -28.39
CA ASP A 157 2.75 41.46 -29.32
C ASP A 157 1.59 42.40 -29.71
N ALA A 158 1.55 43.56 -29.06
CA ALA A 158 0.72 44.69 -29.47
C ALA A 158 1.26 45.28 -30.78
N ALA A 159 0.86 44.68 -31.90
CA ALA A 159 0.94 45.30 -33.21
C ALA A 159 -0.13 46.38 -33.35
N GLY A 160 0.25 47.50 -33.95
CA GLY A 160 -0.45 48.78 -33.94
C GLY A 160 -1.86 48.80 -34.52
N ASP A 161 -2.56 49.89 -34.20
CA ASP A 161 -3.64 50.42 -35.02
C ASP A 161 -3.42 51.92 -35.23
N GLU A 162 -3.50 52.30 -36.51
CA GLU A 162 -3.28 53.61 -37.10
C GLU A 162 -4.35 54.63 -36.71
N SER A 163 -3.97 55.91 -36.59
CA SER A 163 -4.57 57.07 -37.31
C SER A 163 -3.95 58.40 -36.87
#